data_AF-A0A9E9NJG7-F1
#
_entry.id   AF-A0A9E9NJG7-F1
#
_cell.length_a   1.000
_cell.length_b   1.000
_cell.length_c   1.000
_cell.angle_alpha   90.00
_cell.angle_beta   90.00
_cell.angle_gamma   90.00
#
_symmetry.space_group_name_H-M   'P 1'
#
loop_
_entity.id
_entity.type
_entity.pdbx_description
1 polymer ?
#
loop_
_entity_poly.entity_id
_entity_poly.type
_entity_poly.pdbx_seq_one_letter_code
_entity_poly.pdbx_strand_id
1 'polypeptide(L)'
;MHAVKLILYFGFLVQASWALPTESHVFQILFYCRRKASVPVEDLINIHRLWDKPSNNLLCYMKCVSENDGSLKKNGEVNEESLDKFLKAMEFDEVLVKKVKECVRQVPLVKTCEDMRNLTQCYPDLKS
;
A
#
# COMPACT_ATOMS: atom_id res chain seq x y z
N MET A 1 -51.30 -3.37 27.12
CA MET A 1 -50.46 -3.69 25.95
C MET A 1 -49.67 -2.45 25.51
N HIS A 2 -48.59 -2.06 26.20
CA HIS A 2 -47.76 -0.90 25.81
C HIS A 2 -46.26 -1.11 26.11
N ALA A 3 -45.74 -2.34 26.00
CA ALA A 3 -44.35 -2.65 26.34
C ALA A 3 -43.50 -3.16 25.16
N VAL A 4 -44.00 -3.14 23.91
CA VAL A 4 -43.35 -3.84 22.78
C VAL A 4 -43.10 -2.92 21.57
N LYS A 5 -42.88 -1.62 21.77
CA LYS A 5 -42.60 -0.70 20.65
C LYS A 5 -41.31 0.12 20.75
N LEU A 6 -40.54 0.04 21.84
CA LEU A 6 -39.35 0.89 22.01
C LEU A 6 -38.00 0.21 21.78
N ILE A 7 -37.95 -1.11 21.58
CA ILE A 7 -36.68 -1.83 21.42
C ILE A 7 -36.17 -1.82 19.96
N LEU A 8 -37.00 -1.47 18.99
CA LEU A 8 -36.63 -1.55 17.57
C LEU A 8 -35.93 -0.32 16.99
N TYR A 9 -35.81 0.79 17.73
CA TYR A 9 -35.19 2.02 17.21
C TYR A 9 -33.72 2.23 17.59
N PHE A 10 -33.17 1.46 18.53
CA PHE A 10 -31.76 1.60 18.97
C PHE A 10 -30.79 0.61 18.33
N GLY A 11 -31.26 -0.28 17.43
CA GLY A 11 -30.41 -1.30 16.79
C GLY A 11 -29.72 -0.88 15.49
N PHE A 12 -30.03 0.29 14.93
CA PHE A 12 -29.71 0.60 13.52
C PHE A 12 -28.53 1.55 13.27
N LEU A 13 -27.79 1.99 14.30
CA LEU A 13 -26.67 2.94 14.12
C LEU A 13 -25.26 2.33 14.25
N VAL A 14 -25.12 1.00 14.37
CA VAL A 14 -23.80 0.37 14.62
C VAL A 14 -23.11 -0.14 13.34
N GLN A 15 -23.73 -0.09 12.16
CA GLN A 15 -23.22 -0.81 10.99
C GLN A 15 -22.55 0.04 9.89
N ALA A 16 -22.29 1.32 10.09
CA ALA A 16 -21.68 2.18 9.07
C ALA A 16 -20.18 2.51 9.28
N SER A 17 -19.50 1.83 10.22
CA SER A 17 -18.07 2.10 10.53
C SER A 17 -17.09 1.25 9.71
N TRP A 18 -17.53 0.59 8.64
CA TRP A 18 -16.65 -0.23 7.81
C TRP A 18 -15.79 0.65 6.89
N ALA A 19 -14.65 1.05 7.45
CA ALA A 19 -13.34 1.06 6.82
C ALA A 19 -13.08 2.07 5.70
N LEU A 20 -13.08 3.35 6.04
CA LEU A 20 -12.00 4.19 5.55
C LEU A 20 -10.84 4.05 6.54
N PRO A 21 -9.62 3.70 6.12
CA PRO A 21 -8.47 3.79 7.00
C PRO A 21 -8.38 5.24 7.45
N THR A 22 -8.58 5.49 8.74
CA THR A 22 -8.35 6.80 9.32
C THR A 22 -6.90 7.19 9.03
N GLU A 23 -6.60 8.47 8.80
CA GLU A 23 -5.22 8.94 8.53
C GLU A 23 -4.21 8.36 9.55
N SER A 24 -4.65 8.16 10.79
CA SER A 24 -3.90 7.49 11.84
C SER A 24 -3.40 6.08 11.50
N HIS A 25 -4.13 5.29 10.72
CA HIS A 25 -3.75 3.91 10.36
C HIS A 25 -2.59 3.88 9.37
N VAL A 26 -2.60 4.76 8.35
CA VAL A 26 -1.49 4.89 7.39
C VAL A 26 -0.22 5.32 8.13
N PHE A 27 -0.31 6.34 8.99
CA PHE A 27 0.84 6.77 9.80
C PHE A 27 1.38 5.66 10.71
N GLN A 28 0.52 4.84 11.29
CA GLN A 28 0.93 3.68 12.10
C GLN A 28 1.71 2.66 11.28
N ILE A 29 1.26 2.32 10.07
CA ILE A 29 1.96 1.40 9.16
C ILE A 29 3.34 1.96 8.80
N LEU A 30 3.40 3.21 8.35
CA LEU A 30 4.66 3.85 7.94
C LEU A 30 5.66 3.88 9.12
N PHE A 31 5.21 4.25 10.31
CA PHE A 31 6.06 4.32 11.49
C PHE A 31 6.52 2.93 11.99
N TYR A 32 5.63 1.93 11.94
CA TYR A 32 5.96 0.54 12.26
C TYR A 32 7.02 0.00 11.29
N CYS A 33 6.77 0.11 9.98
CA CYS A 33 7.67 -0.42 8.97
C CYS A 33 9.03 0.27 8.95
N ARG A 34 9.06 1.59 9.18
CA ARG A 34 10.32 2.33 9.31
C ARG A 34 11.19 1.77 10.44
N ARG A 35 10.60 1.57 11.63
CA ARG A 35 11.31 1.01 12.79
C ARG A 35 11.75 -0.43 12.54
N LYS A 36 10.87 -1.27 11.99
CA LYS A 36 11.19 -2.66 11.66
C LYS A 36 12.35 -2.79 10.68
N ALA A 37 12.37 -1.96 9.64
CA ALA A 37 13.42 -1.97 8.62
C ALA A 37 14.66 -1.14 9.00
N SER A 38 14.64 -0.47 10.17
CA SER A 38 15.73 0.41 10.63
C SER A 38 16.11 1.47 9.58
N VAL A 39 15.10 2.10 8.97
CA VAL A 39 15.27 3.17 8.00
C VAL A 39 15.29 4.53 8.73
N PRO A 40 16.35 5.34 8.55
CA PRO A 40 16.39 6.70 9.09
C PRO A 40 15.29 7.56 8.47
N VAL A 41 14.75 8.53 9.22
CA VAL A 41 13.65 9.38 8.71
C VAL A 41 14.10 10.17 7.47
N GLU A 42 15.36 10.58 7.48
CA GLU A 42 16.02 11.37 6.45
C GLU A 42 16.02 10.67 5.08
N ASP A 43 16.05 9.32 5.08
CA ASP A 43 15.99 8.52 3.86
C ASP A 43 14.57 8.40 3.29
N LEU A 44 13.54 8.68 4.08
CA LEU A 44 12.14 8.69 3.64
C LEU A 44 11.67 10.05 3.12
N ILE A 45 12.37 11.13 3.47
CA ILE A 45 12.03 12.50 3.03
C ILE A 45 12.38 12.69 1.55
N ASN A 46 13.37 11.96 1.03
CA ASN A 46 13.80 12.08 -0.35
C ASN A 46 13.20 10.95 -1.21
N ILE A 47 12.07 11.24 -1.85
CA ILE A 47 11.34 10.26 -2.67
C ILE A 47 12.21 9.66 -3.79
N HIS A 48 13.15 10.42 -4.35
CA HIS A 48 14.06 9.91 -5.38
C HIS A 48 14.98 8.78 -4.88
N ARG A 49 15.35 8.79 -3.58
CA ARG A 49 16.13 7.70 -2.98
C ARG A 49 15.35 6.39 -2.90
N LEU A 50 14.02 6.46 -2.85
CA LEU A 50 13.15 5.27 -2.87
C LEU A 50 13.21 4.54 -4.22
N TRP A 51 13.41 5.28 -5.32
CA TRP A 51 13.17 4.74 -6.66
C TRP A 51 14.43 4.54 -7.52
N ASP A 52 15.48 5.35 -7.35
CA ASP A 52 16.69 5.23 -8.18
C ASP A 52 17.55 4.03 -7.75
N LYS A 53 18.09 4.08 -6.52
CA LYS A 53 18.96 3.02 -5.95
C LYS A 53 18.61 2.76 -4.50
N PRO A 54 17.45 2.14 -4.22
CA PRO A 54 17.05 1.87 -2.85
C PRO A 54 18.05 0.93 -2.17
N SER A 55 18.43 1.28 -0.95
CA SER A 55 19.19 0.40 -0.05
C SER A 55 18.34 -0.81 0.35
N ASN A 56 18.97 -1.87 0.86
CA ASN A 56 18.22 -3.07 1.28
C ASN A 56 17.21 -2.76 2.41
N ASN A 57 17.55 -1.88 3.34
CA ASN A 57 16.63 -1.43 4.39
C ASN A 57 15.42 -0.71 3.80
N LEU A 58 15.62 0.08 2.74
CA LEU A 58 14.55 0.78 2.05
C LEU A 58 13.64 -0.17 1.28
N LEU A 59 14.22 -1.20 0.65
CA LEU A 59 13.47 -2.28 0.03
C LEU A 59 12.63 -3.06 1.07
N CYS A 60 13.20 -3.34 2.24
CA CYS A 60 12.47 -3.96 3.34
C CYS A 60 11.34 -3.07 3.88
N TYR A 61 11.58 -1.76 3.94
CA TYR A 61 10.56 -0.79 4.31
C TYR A 61 9.39 -0.83 3.32
N MET A 62 9.67 -0.75 2.02
CA MET A 62 8.64 -0.79 0.98
C MET A 62 7.86 -2.11 1.01
N LYS A 63 8.56 -3.26 1.13
CA LYS A 63 7.89 -4.56 1.30
C LYS A 63 6.95 -4.56 2.49
N CYS A 64 7.42 -4.10 3.65
CA CYS A 64 6.62 -4.06 4.86
C CYS A 64 5.37 -3.20 4.69
N VAL A 65 5.50 -2.02 4.09
CA VAL A 65 4.36 -1.12 3.84
C VAL A 65 3.36 -1.82 2.91
N SER A 66 3.81 -2.37 1.78
CA SER A 66 2.94 -3.06 0.82
C SER A 66 2.23 -4.28 1.40
N GLU A 67 2.86 -5.02 2.32
CA GLU A 67 2.20 -6.15 3.01
C GLU A 67 1.10 -5.68 3.98
N ASN A 68 1.30 -4.54 4.65
CA ASN A 68 0.38 -4.05 5.68
C ASN A 68 -0.75 -3.19 5.10
N ASP A 69 -0.53 -2.50 3.98
CA ASP A 69 -1.57 -1.75 3.26
C ASP A 69 -2.39 -2.63 2.30
N GLY A 70 -1.99 -3.89 2.11
CA GLY A 70 -2.68 -4.87 1.27
C GLY A 70 -2.35 -4.78 -0.22
N SER A 71 -1.35 -3.99 -0.62
CA SER A 71 -0.83 -3.93 -1.99
C SER A 71 -0.03 -5.18 -2.37
N LEU A 72 0.52 -5.88 -1.38
CA LEU A 72 1.18 -7.16 -1.53
C LEU A 72 0.44 -8.21 -0.69
N LYS A 73 0.00 -9.29 -1.34
CA LYS A 73 -0.63 -10.42 -0.66
C LYS A 73 0.41 -11.18 0.16
N LYS A 74 -0.05 -11.98 1.13
CA LYS A 74 0.81 -12.82 1.99
C LYS A 74 1.69 -13.81 1.21
N ASN A 75 1.26 -14.22 0.02
CA ASN A 75 2.04 -15.11 -0.85
C ASN A 75 3.07 -14.34 -1.71
N GLY A 76 3.20 -13.02 -1.56
CA GLY A 76 4.13 -12.20 -2.33
C GLY A 76 3.63 -11.79 -3.71
N GLU A 77 2.38 -12.09 -4.07
CA GLU A 77 1.77 -11.52 -5.28
C GLU A 77 1.37 -10.06 -5.05
N VAL A 78 1.51 -9.22 -6.06
CA VAL A 78 0.88 -7.91 -6.05
C VAL A 78 -0.64 -8.06 -6.12
N ASN A 79 -1.33 -7.25 -5.33
CA ASN A 79 -2.78 -7.14 -5.36
C ASN A 79 -3.18 -6.22 -6.52
N GLU A 80 -3.66 -6.78 -7.63
CA GLU A 80 -4.08 -6.00 -8.81
C GLU A 80 -5.17 -4.97 -8.48
N GLU A 81 -6.06 -5.25 -7.53
CA GLU A 81 -7.10 -4.29 -7.15
C GLU A 81 -6.52 -3.07 -6.43
N SER A 82 -5.56 -3.29 -5.53
CA SER A 82 -4.84 -2.21 -4.85
C SER A 82 -3.99 -1.41 -5.83
N LEU A 83 -3.34 -2.08 -6.80
CA LEU A 83 -2.60 -1.43 -7.87
C LEU A 83 -3.52 -0.52 -8.70
N ASP A 84 -4.70 -1.01 -9.09
CA ASP A 84 -5.67 -0.22 -9.85
C ASP A 84 -6.19 0.99 -9.08
N LYS A 85 -6.41 0.85 -7.77
CA LYS A 85 -6.76 1.97 -6.89
C LYS A 85 -5.64 3.00 -6.81
N PHE A 86 -4.40 2.56 -6.63
CA PHE A 86 -3.24 3.45 -6.57
C PHE A 86 -3.04 4.22 -7.88
N LEU A 87 -3.03 3.53 -9.02
CA LEU A 87 -2.82 4.16 -10.33
C LEU A 87 -3.92 5.18 -10.67
N LYS A 88 -5.18 4.90 -10.29
CA LYS A 88 -6.28 5.86 -10.44
C LYS A 88 -6.13 7.07 -9.52
N ALA A 89 -5.70 6.86 -8.27
CA ALA A 89 -5.52 7.94 -7.30
C ALA A 89 -4.36 8.88 -7.67
N MET A 90 -3.35 8.38 -8.38
CA MET A 90 -2.22 9.17 -8.88
C MET A 90 -2.52 9.93 -10.18
N GLU A 91 -3.72 9.73 -10.76
CA GLU A 91 -4.15 10.37 -12.01
C GLU A 91 -3.17 10.16 -13.18
N PHE A 92 -2.50 9.00 -13.22
CA PHE A 92 -1.61 8.66 -14.33
C PHE A 92 -2.39 8.47 -15.63
N ASP A 93 -1.77 8.81 -16.76
CA ASP A 93 -2.37 8.60 -18.08
C ASP A 93 -2.54 7.11 -18.40
N GLU A 94 -3.50 6.79 -19.28
CA GLU A 94 -3.85 5.40 -19.60
C GLU A 94 -2.69 4.58 -20.19
N VAL A 95 -1.77 5.23 -20.92
CA VAL A 95 -0.62 4.57 -21.54
C VAL A 95 0.34 4.12 -20.45
N LEU A 96 0.64 5.01 -19.50
CA LEU A 96 1.47 4.69 -18.34
C LEU A 96 0.82 3.62 -17.47
N VAL A 97 -0.48 3.75 -17.17
CA VAL A 97 -1.24 2.76 -16.38
C VAL A 97 -1.11 1.37 -17.01
N LYS A 98 -1.32 1.25 -18.33
CA LYS A 98 -1.20 -0.03 -19.04
C LYS A 98 0.21 -0.60 -18.96
N LYS A 99 1.24 0.25 -19.14
CA LYS A 99 2.65 -0.15 -19.08
C LYS A 99 3.05 -0.64 -17.69
N VAL A 100 2.62 0.06 -16.63
CA VAL A 100 2.88 -0.36 -15.24
C VAL A 100 2.23 -1.69 -14.95
N LYS A 101 0.94 -1.86 -15.29
CA LYS A 101 0.20 -3.11 -15.05
C LYS A 101 0.85 -4.30 -15.76
N GLU A 102 1.26 -4.11 -17.01
CA GLU A 102 1.95 -5.16 -17.76
C GLU A 102 3.29 -5.53 -17.11
N CYS A 103 4.08 -4.53 -16.72
CA CYS A 103 5.35 -4.78 -16.02
C CYS A 103 5.14 -5.54 -14.71
N VAL A 104 4.21 -5.10 -13.87
CA VAL A 104 3.95 -5.72 -12.55
C VAL A 104 3.52 -7.18 -12.68
N ARG A 105 2.75 -7.53 -13.72
CA ARG A 105 2.33 -8.92 -13.96
C ARG A 105 3.48 -9.87 -14.31
N GLN A 106 4.57 -9.31 -14.82
CA GLN A 106 5.77 -10.07 -15.17
C GLN A 106 6.76 -10.16 -13.99
N VAL A 107 6.52 -9.41 -12.90
CA VAL A 107 7.38 -9.46 -11.72
C VAL A 107 7.15 -10.78 -10.97
N PRO A 108 8.23 -11.53 -10.63
CA PRO A 108 8.12 -12.71 -9.80
C PRO A 108 7.53 -12.39 -8.42
N LEU A 109 7.12 -13.44 -7.71
CA LEU A 109 6.63 -13.29 -6.34
C LEU A 109 7.65 -12.58 -5.44
N VAL A 110 7.19 -11.58 -4.70
CA VAL A 110 8.01 -10.82 -3.75
C VAL A 110 8.07 -11.56 -2.41
N LYS A 111 9.09 -12.40 -2.24
CA LYS A 111 9.31 -13.19 -1.02
C LYS A 111 10.27 -12.51 -0.06
N THR A 112 11.26 -11.81 -0.61
CA THR A 112 12.32 -11.13 0.13
C THR A 112 12.22 -9.62 -0.06
N CYS A 113 12.97 -8.86 0.74
CA CYS A 113 13.08 -7.43 0.51
C CYS A 113 13.69 -7.14 -0.86
N GLU A 114 14.72 -7.89 -1.26
CA GLU A 114 15.44 -7.69 -2.51
C GLU A 114 14.54 -7.82 -3.74
N ASP A 115 13.52 -8.69 -3.69
CA ASP A 115 12.54 -8.86 -4.76
C ASP A 115 11.76 -7.58 -5.07
N MET A 116 11.61 -6.66 -4.09
CA MET A 116 10.98 -5.35 -4.32
C MET A 116 11.71 -4.54 -5.39
N ARG A 117 12.99 -4.82 -5.65
CA ARG A 117 13.76 -4.15 -6.70
C ARG A 117 13.15 -4.37 -8.07
N ASN A 118 12.51 -5.52 -8.30
CA ASN A 118 11.84 -5.80 -9.56
C ASN A 118 10.58 -4.94 -9.73
N LEU A 119 9.84 -4.67 -8.64
CA LEU A 119 8.69 -3.79 -8.66
C LEU A 119 9.07 -2.32 -8.88
N THR A 120 10.15 -1.83 -8.27
CA THR A 120 10.56 -0.42 -8.43
C THR A 120 11.02 -0.11 -9.86
N GLN A 121 11.35 -1.11 -10.67
CA GLN A 121 11.65 -0.94 -12.08
C GLN A 121 10.42 -0.67 -12.95
N CYS A 122 9.22 -1.03 -12.47
CA CYS A 122 7.98 -0.83 -13.22
C CYS A 122 7.48 0.62 -13.23
N TYR A 123 8.07 1.51 -12.44
CA TYR A 123 7.66 2.92 -12.30
C TYR A 123 8.78 3.87 -12.74
N PRO A 124 9.15 3.88 -14.04
CA PRO A 124 10.25 4.71 -14.52
C PRO A 124 9.99 6.21 -14.34
N ASP A 125 8.74 6.65 -14.43
CA ASP A 125 8.38 8.08 -14.37
C ASP A 125 8.29 8.62 -12.93
N LEU A 126 8.39 7.75 -11.92
CA LEU A 126 8.61 8.16 -10.52
C LEU A 126 10.10 8.37 -10.19
N LYS A 127 11.01 8.05 -11.14
CA LYS A 127 12.45 8.23 -10.96
C LYS A 127 12.94 9.60 -11.42
N SER A 128 12.19 10.29 -12.28
CA SER A 128 12.53 11.60 -12.87
C SER A 128 12.19 12.75 -11.95
#